data_AF-A0A521Q2H3-F1
#
_entry.id   AF-A0A521Q2H3-F1
#
_cell.length_a   1.000
_cell.length_b   1.000
_cell.length_c   1.000
_cell.angle_alpha   90.00
_cell.angle_beta   90.00
_cell.angle_gamma   90.00
#
_symmetry.space_group_name_H-M   'P 1'
#
loop_
_entity.id
_entity.type
_entity.pdbx_description
1 polymer ?
#
loop_
_entity_poly.entity_id
_entity_poly.type
_entity_poly.pdbx_seq_one_letter_code
_entity_poly.pdbx_strand_id
1 'polypeptide(L)'
;MAKKALARFLGTKDPEIIEDSYRSLAPLFLKVPYMPEEAIRSVLSVSDHPKAASADPKDFFDNRILKELEDTGFVKELYSRR
;
A
#
# COMPACT_ATOMS: atom_id res chain seq x y z
N MET A 1 -0.38 -14.82 10.02
CA MET A 1 -0.95 -13.49 10.35
C MET A 1 -1.82 -12.92 9.23
N ALA A 2 -1.34 -12.83 7.98
CA ALA A 2 -2.12 -12.26 6.86
C ALA A 2 -3.52 -12.89 6.66
N LYS A 3 -3.62 -14.22 6.54
CA LYS A 3 -4.92 -14.91 6.40
C LYS A 3 -5.89 -14.68 7.57
N LYS A 4 -5.37 -14.55 8.79
CA LYS A 4 -6.16 -14.21 9.99
C LYS A 4 -6.72 -12.78 9.91
N ALA A 5 -5.93 -11.84 9.38
CA ALA A 5 -6.39 -10.48 9.13
C ALA A 5 -7.47 -10.45 8.04
N LEU A 6 -7.26 -11.18 6.93
CA LEU A 6 -8.25 -11.32 5.86
C LEU A 6 -9.57 -11.88 6.39
N ALA A 7 -9.54 -12.97 7.18
CA ALA A 7 -10.74 -13.52 7.81
C ALA A 7 -11.51 -12.47 8.63
N ARG A 8 -10.79 -11.65 9.41
CA ARG A 8 -11.38 -10.60 10.23
C ARG A 8 -11.99 -9.47 9.40
N PHE A 9 -11.27 -8.94 8.42
CA PHE A 9 -11.68 -7.75 7.66
C PHE A 9 -12.63 -8.06 6.51
N LEU A 10 -12.59 -9.27 5.94
CA LEU A 10 -13.57 -9.76 4.98
C LEU A 10 -14.84 -10.32 5.66
N GLY A 11 -14.84 -10.49 6.99
CA GLY A 11 -16.00 -10.97 7.74
C GLY A 11 -16.36 -12.43 7.49
N THR A 12 -15.41 -13.25 7.03
CA THR A 12 -15.63 -14.67 6.71
C THR A 12 -14.62 -15.58 7.42
N LYS A 13 -15.05 -16.81 7.69
CA LYS A 13 -14.19 -17.90 8.18
C LYS A 13 -13.99 -19.01 7.14
N ASP A 14 -14.54 -18.84 5.95
CA ASP A 14 -14.41 -19.80 4.86
C ASP A 14 -12.94 -19.88 4.40
N PRO A 15 -12.29 -21.04 4.56
CA PRO A 15 -10.87 -21.19 4.26
C PRO A 15 -10.56 -21.02 2.77
N GLU A 16 -11.47 -21.35 1.86
CA GLU A 16 -11.27 -21.21 0.41
C GLU A 16 -11.30 -19.73 0.02
N ILE A 17 -12.31 -18.99 0.49
CA ILE A 17 -12.40 -17.54 0.24
C ILE A 17 -11.17 -16.80 0.79
N ILE A 18 -10.69 -17.19 1.97
CA ILE A 18 -9.50 -16.58 2.59
C ILE A 18 -8.24 -16.90 1.77
N GLU A 19 -8.11 -18.14 1.29
CA GLU A 19 -6.95 -18.56 0.48
C GLU A 19 -6.92 -17.83 -0.85
N ASP A 20 -8.04 -17.79 -1.56
CA ASP A 20 -8.15 -17.14 -2.86
C ASP A 20 -7.94 -15.63 -2.76
N SER A 21 -8.49 -15.01 -1.71
CA SER A 21 -8.23 -13.60 -1.41
C SER A 21 -6.74 -13.36 -1.15
N TYR A 22 -6.09 -14.22 -0.36
CA TYR A 22 -4.66 -14.09 -0.09
C TYR A 22 -3.83 -14.23 -1.37
N ARG A 23 -4.12 -15.23 -2.21
CA ARG A 23 -3.41 -15.47 -3.48
C ARG A 23 -3.59 -14.31 -4.46
N SER A 24 -4.79 -13.73 -4.50
CA SER A 24 -5.11 -12.63 -5.42
C SER A 24 -4.50 -11.30 -4.95
N LEU A 25 -4.52 -11.04 -3.64
CA LEU A 25 -4.09 -9.74 -3.09
C LEU A 25 -2.59 -9.68 -2.80
N ALA A 26 -1.96 -10.76 -2.33
CA ALA A 26 -0.55 -10.74 -1.93
C ALA A 26 0.42 -10.23 -3.01
N PRO A 27 0.26 -10.57 -4.31
CA PRO A 27 1.12 -10.06 -5.38
C PRO A 27 0.95 -8.55 -5.65
N LEU A 28 -0.16 -7.94 -5.23
CA LEU A 28 -0.44 -6.51 -5.48
C LEU A 28 0.35 -5.58 -4.54
N PHE A 29 0.84 -6.08 -3.41
CA PHE A 29 1.56 -5.27 -2.44
C PHE A 29 3.04 -5.17 -2.79
N LEU A 30 3.49 -3.95 -3.02
CA LEU A 30 4.91 -3.63 -3.19
C LEU A 30 5.69 -3.92 -1.90
N LYS A 31 6.92 -4.38 -2.03
CA LYS A 31 7.84 -4.60 -0.89
C LYS A 31 8.19 -3.28 -0.18
N VAL A 32 8.39 -2.22 -0.97
CA VAL A 32 8.51 -0.84 -0.49
C VAL A 32 7.44 -0.02 -1.20
N PRO A 33 6.32 0.31 -0.53
CA PRO A 33 5.19 0.97 -1.16
C PRO A 33 5.39 2.49 -1.23
N TYR A 34 6.39 2.95 -1.98
CA TYR A 34 6.57 4.39 -2.22
C TYR A 34 5.36 4.98 -2.93
N MET A 35 4.95 6.18 -2.50
CA MET A 35 3.90 6.93 -3.18
C MET A 35 4.52 7.83 -4.25
N PRO A 36 4.28 7.59 -5.55
CA PRO A 36 4.73 8.49 -6.59
C PRO A 36 3.83 9.73 -6.63
N GLU A 37 4.45 10.90 -6.73
CA GLU A 37 3.76 12.19 -6.81
C GLU A 37 2.75 12.25 -7.99
N GLU A 38 3.08 11.60 -9.10
CA GLU A 38 2.22 11.52 -10.30
C GLU A 38 0.90 10.77 -10.05
N ALA A 39 0.90 9.78 -9.16
CA ALA A 39 -0.35 9.09 -8.80
C ALA A 39 -1.29 10.05 -8.06
N ILE A 40 -0.76 10.90 -7.17
CA ILE A 40 -1.55 11.92 -6.49
C ILE A 40 -2.06 12.97 -7.50
N ARG A 41 -1.22 13.42 -8.44
CA ARG A 41 -1.65 14.32 -9.54
C ARG A 41 -2.81 13.73 -10.34
N SER A 42 -2.73 12.44 -10.66
CA SER A 42 -3.78 11.73 -11.42
C SER A 42 -5.10 11.68 -10.68
N VAL A 43 -5.08 11.56 -9.35
CA VAL A 43 -6.30 11.59 -8.53
C VAL A 43 -6.85 13.01 -8.40
N LEU A 44 -5.98 14.00 -8.18
CA LEU A 44 -6.39 15.41 -8.09
C LEU A 44 -7.02 15.92 -9.39
N SER A 45 -6.54 15.47 -10.56
CA SER A 45 -7.05 15.92 -11.86
C SER A 45 -8.48 15.48 -12.18
N VAL A 46 -8.96 14.41 -11.52
CA VAL A 46 -10.33 13.89 -11.69
C VAL A 46 -11.25 14.22 -10.51
N SER A 47 -10.74 14.93 -9.49
CA SER A 47 -11.53 15.30 -8.32
C SER A 47 -12.43 16.51 -8.61
N ASP A 48 -13.67 16.44 -8.14
CA ASP A 48 -14.63 17.55 -8.14
C ASP A 48 -14.45 18.50 -6.95
N HIS A 49 -13.52 18.20 -6.05
CA HIS A 49 -13.28 19.01 -4.87
C HIS A 49 -12.70 20.38 -5.26
N PRO A 50 -13.25 21.51 -4.78
CA PRO A 50 -12.89 22.85 -5.25
C PRO A 50 -11.42 23.23 -4.99
N LYS A 51 -10.76 22.57 -4.03
CA LYS A 51 -9.34 22.78 -3.72
C LYS A 51 -8.39 21.85 -4.49
N ALA A 52 -8.89 20.89 -5.27
CA ALA A 52 -8.04 19.89 -5.91
C ALA A 52 -7.10 20.51 -6.95
N ALA A 53 -7.59 21.49 -7.73
CA ALA A 53 -6.83 22.15 -8.78
C ALA A 53 -5.60 22.94 -8.27
N SER A 54 -5.62 23.39 -7.01
CA SER A 54 -4.54 24.18 -6.40
C SER A 54 -3.77 23.43 -5.32
N ALA A 55 -4.12 22.17 -5.03
CA ALA A 55 -3.43 21.38 -4.02
C ALA A 55 -2.03 21.00 -4.50
N ASP A 56 -1.04 21.06 -3.61
CA ASP A 56 0.28 20.48 -3.88
C ASP A 56 0.21 18.96 -3.68
N PRO A 57 0.51 18.13 -4.69
CA PRO A 57 0.55 16.69 -4.55
C PRO A 57 1.45 16.19 -3.41
N LYS A 58 2.51 16.95 -3.06
CA LYS A 58 3.45 16.60 -2.00
C LYS A 58 2.85 16.69 -0.60
N ASP A 59 1.72 17.36 -0.42
CA ASP A 59 1.03 17.45 0.86
C ASP A 59 0.33 16.12 1.25
N PHE A 60 0.21 15.17 0.32
CA PHE A 60 -0.58 13.94 0.51
C PHE A 60 0.25 12.70 0.80
N PHE A 61 1.58 12.78 0.80
CA PHE A 61 2.43 11.64 1.08
C PHE A 61 3.75 12.04 1.74
N ASP A 62 4.30 11.11 2.52
CA ASP A 62 5.65 11.23 3.06
C ASP A 62 6.39 9.90 2.89
N ASN A 63 7.33 9.88 1.94
CA ASN A 63 8.13 8.69 1.65
C ASN A 63 9.36 8.57 2.55
N ARG A 64 9.64 9.53 3.44
CA ARG A 64 10.89 9.53 4.24
C ARG A 64 11.00 8.33 5.16
N ILE A 65 9.91 7.95 5.85
CA ILE A 65 9.91 6.78 6.74
C ILE A 65 10.23 5.50 5.97
N LEU A 66 9.62 5.33 4.79
CA LEU A 66 9.89 4.16 3.94
C LEU A 66 11.34 4.16 3.46
N LYS A 67 11.86 5.34 3.09
CA LYS A 67 13.24 5.51 2.67
C LYS A 67 14.23 5.19 3.79
N GLU A 68 13.98 5.63 5.01
CA GLU A 68 14.82 5.30 6.17
C GLU A 68 14.84 3.79 6.44
N LEU A 69 13.69 3.11 6.35
CA LEU A 69 13.61 1.65 6.47
C LEU A 69 14.32 0.91 5.34
N GLU A 70 14.31 1.46 4.13
CA GLU A 70 15.05 0.89 3.01
C GLU A 70 16.56 1.10 3.17
N ASP A 71 16.99 2.33 3.50
CA ASP A 71 18.39 2.72 3.65
C ASP A 71 19.10 1.98 4.79
N THR A 72 18.38 1.65 5.87
CA THR A 72 18.89 0.81 6.97
C THR A 72 19.08 -0.66 6.60
N GLY A 73 18.59 -1.08 5.43
CA GLY A 73 18.62 -2.47 4.99
C GLY A 73 17.53 -3.35 5.59
N PHE A 74 16.64 -2.79 6.43
CA PHE A 74 15.57 -3.54 7.11
C PHE A 74 14.67 -4.26 6.11
N VAL A 75 14.22 -3.58 5.05
CA VAL A 75 13.36 -4.18 4.02
C VAL A 75 14.06 -5.35 3.34
N LYS A 76 15.34 -5.17 2.97
CA LYS A 76 16.13 -6.22 2.31
C LYS A 76 16.22 -7.46 3.20
N GLU A 77 16.55 -7.27 4.48
CA GLU A 77 16.63 -8.36 5.46
C GLU A 77 15.28 -9.07 5.65
N LEU A 78 14.19 -8.30 5.77
CA LEU A 78 12.83 -8.83 5.94
C LEU A 78 12.45 -9.79 4.81
N TYR A 79 12.79 -9.44 3.56
CA TYR A 79 12.43 -10.24 2.38
C TYR A 79 13.49 -11.26 1.96
N SER A 80 14.73 -11.21 2.48
CA SER A 80 15.75 -12.23 2.24
C SER A 80 15.64 -13.43 3.18
N ARG A 81 14.95 -13.28 4.32
CA ARG A 81 14.71 -14.35 5.31
C ARG A 81 13.57 -15.32 4.91
N ARG A 82 13.16 -15.31 3.65
CA ARG A 82 11.99 -16.06 3.15
C ARG A 82 12.39 -17.15 2.17
#